data_AF-A0A3D3EDR1-F1
#
_entry.id   AF-A0A3D3EDR1-F1
#
_cell.length_a   1.000
_cell.length_b   1.000
_cell.length_c   1.000
_cell.angle_alpha   90.00
_cell.angle_beta   90.00
_cell.angle_gamma   90.00
#
_symmetry.space_group_name_H-M   'P 1'
#
loop_
_entity.id
_entity.type
_entity.pdbx_description
1 polymer ?
#
loop_
_entity_poly.entity_id
_entity_poly.type
_entity_poly.pdbx_seq_one_letter_code
_entity_poly.pdbx_strand_id
1 'polypeptide(L)'
;PAGFTVSDTAYTGPGQLFNSADWDGLSVEDGKRAAISALEGLGSGTRQTTYRLRDWGVSRQRYWGCPIPIIHCETCGMVPVPDADLPVTLPEDVSFDTPGNPLSNHPTWKHTTCPSCGGAGIREQDTFDTFFESSWYFLRFADPHHPAGFSREAAAYWMPVDQYIGGVEHAVLHLLYSRFFMRALRDVGYLEIDEPFAGLMTQGMVCHQTFQSADGKWLFPTEVERDGEGWRTSDTGEAVTAGRIEKMSKSKRNVVDPELIISEYGADTARLFMMSDSPPERDMEWTESGAEGAARFLKRLFRLSCDDSLPPVGSAVPEDGKALDLVRAAHKAIAAITADIEGFRFNRAVAQLYTLANAINDLPMEAAGAGRARRFAIETLTMLLAPVAPHIAEEMWHNLGHDNMLATAAWPVADPAMLAEDTVEIGVQVNGKLRDTVSLARDADENVAKAAALESAGVIRYLDGASPKKIIVVKNRIINVVI
;
A
#
# COMPACT_ATOMS: atom_id res chain seq x y z
N PRO A 1 -2.36 52.72 6.82
CA PRO A 1 -3.60 52.78 6.02
C PRO A 1 -4.79 53.19 6.89
N ALA A 2 -5.62 54.15 6.46
CA ALA A 2 -6.73 54.69 7.26
C ALA A 2 -7.78 53.64 7.69
N GLY A 3 -7.76 52.44 7.12
CA GLY A 3 -8.63 51.31 7.46
C GLY A 3 -7.96 50.11 8.15
N PHE A 4 -6.69 50.20 8.57
CA PHE A 4 -6.03 49.10 9.30
C PHE A 4 -6.25 49.25 10.81
N THR A 5 -6.84 48.23 11.43
CA THR A 5 -7.09 48.17 12.88
C THR A 5 -6.10 47.23 13.54
N VAL A 6 -5.38 47.70 14.56
CA VAL A 6 -4.52 46.86 15.38
C VAL A 6 -5.41 46.01 16.29
N SER A 7 -5.35 44.68 16.11
CA SER A 7 -5.99 43.70 17.00
C SER A 7 -4.95 43.01 17.89
N ASP A 8 -5.40 42.09 18.74
CA ASP A 8 -4.56 41.23 19.59
C ASP A 8 -3.85 40.09 18.82
N THR A 9 -4.17 39.93 17.54
CA THR A 9 -3.67 38.83 16.71
C THR A 9 -2.77 39.38 15.61
N ALA A 10 -1.53 38.88 15.54
CA ALA A 10 -0.60 39.26 14.49
C ALA A 10 -1.13 38.86 13.11
N TYR A 11 -1.08 39.80 12.16
CA TYR A 11 -1.43 39.53 10.77
C TYR A 11 -0.25 38.89 10.03
N THR A 12 -0.44 37.68 9.50
CA THR A 12 0.59 36.90 8.79
C THR A 12 0.30 36.72 7.30
N GLY A 13 -0.75 37.36 6.80
CA GLY A 13 -1.19 37.28 5.41
C GLY A 13 -0.47 38.25 4.46
N PRO A 14 -0.87 38.27 3.18
CA PRO A 14 -0.34 39.20 2.19
C PRO A 14 -0.77 40.64 2.47
N GLY A 15 0.02 41.63 2.06
CA GLY A 15 -0.35 43.04 2.24
C GLY A 15 0.66 44.00 1.67
N GLN A 16 0.44 45.28 1.99
CA GLN A 16 1.35 46.38 1.68
C GLN A 16 2.00 46.91 2.95
N LEU A 17 3.26 47.29 2.84
CA LEU A 17 4.01 47.92 3.92
C LEU A 17 3.45 49.31 4.21
N PHE A 18 3.39 49.63 5.49
CA PHE A 18 3.08 50.96 5.99
C PHE A 18 3.87 51.18 7.28
N ASN A 19 4.09 52.44 7.66
CA ASN A 19 4.98 52.79 8.78
C ASN A 19 6.41 52.25 8.60
N SER A 20 6.87 52.15 7.36
CA SER A 20 8.16 51.59 6.93
C SER A 20 8.97 52.59 6.07
N ALA A 21 8.69 53.89 6.21
CA ALA A 21 9.39 55.00 5.53
C ALA A 21 9.38 54.87 4.00
N ASP A 22 10.55 54.86 3.36
CA ASP A 22 10.70 54.78 1.89
C ASP A 22 10.15 53.47 1.29
N TRP A 23 9.75 52.51 2.14
CA TRP A 23 9.16 51.24 1.72
C TRP A 23 7.64 51.20 1.82
N ASP A 24 7.00 52.29 2.24
CA ASP A 24 5.53 52.37 2.29
C ASP A 24 4.91 52.14 0.90
N GLY A 25 3.85 51.32 0.87
CA GLY A 25 3.15 50.93 -0.37
C GLY A 25 3.75 49.73 -1.10
N LEU A 26 4.97 49.28 -0.75
CA LEU A 26 5.55 48.06 -1.31
C LEU A 26 4.77 46.81 -0.87
N SER A 27 4.76 45.77 -1.70
CA SER A 27 4.27 44.46 -1.29
C SER A 27 5.20 43.84 -0.23
N VAL A 28 4.73 42.85 0.53
CA VAL A 28 5.58 42.09 1.49
C VAL A 28 6.84 41.54 0.80
N GLU A 29 6.73 41.00 -0.42
CA GLU A 29 7.86 40.41 -1.14
C GLU A 29 8.82 41.47 -1.70
N ASP A 30 8.32 42.59 -2.20
CA ASP A 30 9.16 43.72 -2.62
C ASP A 30 9.89 44.35 -1.43
N GLY A 31 9.21 44.52 -0.30
CA GLY A 31 9.83 45.05 0.91
C GLY A 31 10.88 44.14 1.51
N LYS A 32 10.69 42.82 1.49
CA LYS A 32 11.76 41.87 1.87
C LYS A 32 13.00 42.09 1.01
N ARG A 33 12.84 42.22 -0.32
CA ARG A 33 13.97 42.48 -1.23
C ARG A 33 14.62 43.83 -0.95
N ALA A 34 13.84 44.89 -0.77
CA ALA A 34 14.33 46.23 -0.47
C ALA A 34 15.11 46.26 0.85
N ALA A 35 14.58 45.63 1.90
CA ALA A 35 15.22 45.51 3.20
C ALA A 35 16.55 44.74 3.14
N ILE A 36 16.59 43.61 2.41
CA ILE A 36 17.83 42.85 2.20
C ILE A 36 18.86 43.71 1.48
N SER A 37 18.51 44.36 0.37
CA SER A 37 19.44 45.23 -0.37
C SER A 37 19.95 46.40 0.46
N ALA A 38 19.11 47.01 1.30
CA ALA A 38 19.53 48.09 2.18
C ALA A 38 20.51 47.60 3.25
N LEU A 39 20.25 46.45 3.88
CA LEU A 39 21.17 45.85 4.86
C LEU A 39 22.52 45.47 4.24
N GLU A 40 22.52 44.91 3.03
CA GLU A 40 23.73 44.59 2.27
C GLU A 40 24.52 45.85 1.90
N GLY A 41 23.83 46.90 1.40
CA GLY A 41 24.46 48.18 1.05
C GLY A 41 25.08 48.91 2.24
N LEU A 42 24.55 48.70 3.44
CA LEU A 42 25.09 49.24 4.70
C LEU A 42 26.20 48.36 5.31
N GLY A 43 26.47 47.17 4.78
CA GLY A 43 27.38 46.20 5.39
C GLY A 43 26.87 45.63 6.73
N SER A 44 25.57 45.77 7.01
CA SER A 44 24.92 45.36 8.27
C SER A 44 24.20 44.02 8.16
N GLY A 45 24.32 43.33 7.02
CA GLY A 45 23.73 42.01 6.82
C GLY A 45 24.12 41.40 5.48
N THR A 46 23.86 40.09 5.34
CA THR A 46 24.02 39.36 4.08
C THR A 46 22.80 38.48 3.85
N ARG A 47 22.39 38.33 2.58
CA ARG A 47 21.34 37.38 2.23
C ARG A 47 21.81 35.95 2.51
N GLN A 48 20.98 35.20 3.21
CA GLN A 48 21.21 33.78 3.44
C GLN A 48 19.95 32.96 3.17
N THR A 49 20.16 31.75 2.65
CA THR A 49 19.16 30.70 2.59
C THR A 49 19.40 29.75 3.77
N THR A 50 18.37 29.50 4.56
CA THR A 50 18.44 28.58 5.71
C THR A 50 17.50 27.41 5.52
N TYR A 51 17.85 26.27 6.11
CA TYR A 51 17.03 25.06 6.08
C TYR A 51 16.54 24.73 7.49
N ARG A 52 15.30 24.21 7.58
CA ARG A 52 14.80 23.58 8.80
C ARG A 52 15.45 22.23 9.05
N LEU A 53 15.83 21.54 7.98
CA LEU A 53 16.59 20.29 8.04
C LEU A 53 17.89 20.51 8.82
N ARG A 54 18.30 19.49 9.57
CA ARG A 54 19.54 19.44 10.34
C ARG A 54 20.38 18.28 9.82
N ASP A 55 21.66 18.33 10.12
CA ASP A 55 22.55 17.20 9.85
C ASP A 55 22.08 15.96 10.61
N TRP A 56 22.31 14.80 10.01
CA TRP A 56 21.95 13.53 10.61
C TRP A 56 23.01 13.12 11.63
N GLY A 57 22.65 13.18 12.92
CA GLY A 57 23.45 12.59 13.98
C GLY A 57 23.34 11.07 13.96
N VAL A 58 24.35 10.40 13.41
CA VAL A 58 24.38 8.93 13.24
C VAL A 58 24.89 8.18 14.47
N SER A 59 25.55 8.84 15.43
CA SER A 59 26.12 8.14 16.60
C SER A 59 25.07 7.79 17.65
N ARG A 60 25.14 6.58 18.20
CA ARG A 60 24.27 6.08 19.26
C ARG A 60 25.11 5.47 20.39
N GLN A 61 24.86 5.89 21.63
CA GLN A 61 25.44 5.29 22.83
C GLN A 61 24.68 3.99 23.19
N ARG A 62 24.70 3.01 22.28
CA ARG A 62 24.01 1.72 22.39
C ARG A 62 24.93 0.62 21.87
N TYR A 63 24.83 -0.56 22.47
CA TYR A 63 25.61 -1.73 22.05
C TYR A 63 25.12 -2.32 20.73
N TRP A 64 23.80 -2.51 20.57
CA TRP A 64 23.25 -3.23 19.42
C TRP A 64 23.14 -2.35 18.17
N GLY A 65 24.23 -2.23 17.43
CA GLY A 65 24.32 -1.51 16.15
C GLY A 65 25.68 -1.74 15.49
N CYS A 66 25.84 -1.27 14.25
CA CYS A 66 27.11 -1.35 13.53
C CYS A 66 28.16 -0.43 14.21
N PRO A 67 29.33 -0.93 14.63
CA PRO A 67 30.39 -0.08 15.18
C PRO A 67 30.86 0.98 14.17
N ILE A 68 31.07 2.21 14.65
CA ILE A 68 31.57 3.30 13.82
C ILE A 68 33.08 3.09 13.58
N PRO A 69 33.57 3.05 12.32
CA PRO A 69 34.96 2.70 12.00
C PRO A 69 35.94 3.87 12.21
N ILE A 70 35.98 4.42 13.41
CA ILE A 70 36.90 5.49 13.83
C ILE A 70 37.75 5.03 15.02
N ILE A 71 39.00 5.46 15.06
CA ILE A 71 39.94 5.28 16.16
C ILE A 71 40.36 6.66 16.66
N HIS A 72 40.27 6.85 17.98
CA HIS A 72 40.75 8.04 18.69
C HIS A 72 42.20 7.83 19.13
N CYS A 73 43.09 8.72 18.72
CA CYS A 73 44.50 8.75 19.10
C CYS A 73 44.86 10.11 19.71
N GLU A 74 45.59 10.12 20.83
CA GLU A 74 45.99 11.36 21.51
C GLU A 74 46.89 12.25 20.64
N THR A 75 47.69 11.66 19.75
CA THR A 75 48.61 12.41 18.87
C THR A 75 47.98 12.77 17.53
N CYS A 76 47.24 11.85 16.91
CA CYS A 76 46.72 12.02 15.55
C CYS A 76 45.27 12.51 15.50
N GLY A 77 44.55 12.53 16.62
CA GLY A 77 43.11 12.82 16.66
C GLY A 77 42.25 11.63 16.21
N MET A 78 41.16 11.92 15.50
CA MET A 78 40.27 10.90 14.94
C MET A 78 40.82 10.39 13.61
N VAL A 79 41.07 9.09 13.51
CA VAL A 79 41.57 8.44 12.30
C VAL A 79 40.64 7.29 11.90
N PRO A 80 40.36 7.08 10.60
CA PRO A 80 39.52 5.98 10.16
C PRO A 80 40.22 4.63 10.37
N VAL A 81 39.42 3.58 10.59
CA VAL A 81 39.90 2.20 10.53
C VAL A 81 40.31 1.89 9.07
N PRO A 82 41.49 1.28 8.83
CA PRO A 82 41.91 0.89 7.48
C PRO A 82 40.95 -0.12 6.83
N ASP A 83 40.77 -0.04 5.51
CA ASP A 83 39.88 -0.94 4.76
C ASP A 83 40.18 -2.44 5.01
N ALA A 84 41.46 -2.80 5.15
CA ALA A 84 41.88 -4.18 5.41
C ALA A 84 41.51 -4.68 6.82
N ASP A 85 41.21 -3.76 7.75
CA ASP A 85 40.81 -4.06 9.12
C ASP A 85 39.28 -3.99 9.30
N LEU A 86 38.54 -3.75 8.21
CA LEU A 86 37.08 -3.86 8.20
C LEU A 86 36.65 -5.32 8.01
N PRO A 87 35.51 -5.73 8.62
CA PRO A 87 34.65 -4.94 9.49
C PRO A 87 35.19 -4.82 10.93
N VAL A 88 34.85 -3.72 11.61
CA VAL A 88 34.97 -3.66 13.08
C VAL A 88 33.84 -4.52 13.67
N THR A 89 34.15 -5.76 14.03
CA THR A 89 33.15 -6.70 14.55
C THR A 89 32.67 -6.29 15.94
N LEU A 90 31.35 -6.28 16.14
CA LEU A 90 30.73 -6.08 17.45
C LEU A 90 31.06 -7.28 18.36
N PRO A 91 31.55 -7.07 19.60
CA PRO A 91 31.94 -8.17 20.48
C PRO A 91 30.72 -8.86 21.07
N GLU A 92 30.66 -10.20 21.02
CA GLU A 92 29.55 -10.97 21.59
C GLU A 92 29.66 -11.14 23.11
N ASP A 93 30.86 -11.00 23.67
CA ASP A 93 31.21 -11.20 25.08
C ASP A 93 30.99 -9.94 25.95
N VAL A 94 29.79 -9.36 25.90
CA VAL A 94 29.41 -8.17 26.70
C VAL A 94 28.57 -8.52 27.93
N SER A 95 28.67 -7.67 28.97
CA SER A 95 27.75 -7.69 30.13
C SER A 95 26.81 -6.47 30.09
N PHE A 96 25.56 -6.69 30.52
CA PHE A 96 24.53 -5.67 30.67
C PHE A 96 24.29 -5.26 32.14
N ASP A 97 25.11 -5.76 33.07
CA ASP A 97 24.92 -5.53 34.51
C ASP A 97 25.30 -4.10 34.93
N THR A 98 26.11 -3.42 34.13
CA THR A 98 26.55 -2.05 34.38
C THR A 98 25.77 -1.06 33.52
N PRO A 99 25.15 -0.02 34.10
CA PRO A 99 24.52 1.05 33.33
C PRO A 99 25.50 1.74 32.38
N GLY A 100 25.05 2.04 31.16
CA GLY A 100 25.85 2.72 30.13
C GLY A 100 25.94 1.92 28.84
N ASN A 101 26.86 2.30 27.96
CA ASN A 101 27.15 1.55 26.73
C ASN A 101 28.12 0.40 27.05
N PRO A 102 27.74 -0.88 26.87
CA PRO A 102 28.61 -2.03 27.11
C PRO A 102 29.98 -1.94 26.42
N LEU A 103 30.04 -1.33 25.23
CA LEU A 103 31.30 -1.16 24.48
C LEU A 103 32.31 -0.24 25.20
N SER A 104 31.83 0.77 25.92
CA SER A 104 32.68 1.68 26.71
C SER A 104 33.33 0.97 27.90
N ASN A 105 32.65 -0.02 28.46
CA ASN A 105 33.12 -0.80 29.61
C ASN A 105 33.87 -2.07 29.21
N HIS A 106 33.88 -2.43 27.92
CA HIS A 106 34.55 -3.63 27.45
C HIS A 106 36.06 -3.56 27.74
N PRO A 107 36.65 -4.56 28.43
CA PRO A 107 38.02 -4.47 28.92
C PRO A 107 39.09 -4.49 27.82
N THR A 108 38.81 -5.14 26.69
CA THR A 108 39.77 -5.35 25.61
C THR A 108 39.34 -4.74 24.28
N TRP A 109 38.08 -4.92 23.86
CA TRP A 109 37.60 -4.55 22.53
C TRP A 109 37.84 -3.07 22.15
N LYS A 110 37.68 -2.11 23.07
CA LYS A 110 37.89 -0.70 22.72
C LYS A 110 39.36 -0.34 22.46
N HIS A 111 40.30 -1.15 22.93
CA HIS A 111 41.73 -0.86 22.80
C HIS A 111 42.27 -1.38 21.47
N THR A 112 43.01 -0.53 20.76
CA THR A 112 43.65 -0.85 19.47
C THR A 112 44.93 -0.04 19.28
N THR A 113 45.55 -0.15 18.11
CA THR A 113 46.68 0.69 17.71
C THR A 113 46.23 1.75 16.70
N CYS A 114 46.85 2.92 16.75
CA CYS A 114 46.60 3.99 15.78
C CYS A 114 47.25 3.61 14.44
N PRO A 115 46.48 3.52 13.33
CA PRO A 115 47.03 3.16 12.03
C PRO A 115 47.99 4.22 11.46
N SER A 116 47.89 5.48 11.92
CA SER A 116 48.73 6.58 11.40
C SER A 116 50.12 6.66 12.04
N CYS A 117 50.25 6.35 13.34
CA CYS A 117 51.50 6.52 14.08
C CYS A 117 51.99 5.27 14.83
N GLY A 118 51.19 4.20 14.87
CA GLY A 118 51.48 2.97 15.61
C GLY A 118 51.33 3.08 17.14
N GLY A 119 50.97 4.25 17.66
CA GLY A 119 50.72 4.47 19.09
C GLY A 119 49.43 3.81 19.59
N ALA A 120 49.14 3.96 20.89
CA ALA A 120 47.88 3.49 21.47
C ALA A 120 46.67 4.24 20.86
N GLY A 121 45.60 3.50 20.57
CA GLY A 121 44.35 4.03 20.04
C GLY A 121 43.13 3.43 20.75
N ILE A 122 42.02 4.16 20.73
CA ILE A 122 40.74 3.72 21.28
C ILE A 122 39.69 3.73 20.17
N ARG A 123 39.08 2.59 19.86
CA ARG A 123 37.97 2.51 18.90
C ARG A 123 36.81 3.39 19.36
N GLU A 124 36.09 4.02 18.44
CA GLU A 124 34.79 4.62 18.72
C GLU A 124 33.86 3.57 19.34
N GLN A 125 33.20 3.92 20.44
CA GLN A 125 32.32 2.99 21.15
C GLN A 125 30.85 3.23 20.82
N ASP A 126 30.53 4.34 20.18
CA ASP A 126 29.22 4.55 19.60
C ASP A 126 29.01 3.65 18.38
N THR A 127 27.75 3.26 18.20
CA THR A 127 27.28 2.53 17.02
C THR A 127 26.48 3.46 16.11
N PHE A 128 26.32 3.06 14.84
CA PHE A 128 25.45 3.76 13.92
C PHE A 128 23.97 3.67 14.34
N ASP A 129 23.24 4.73 14.06
CA ASP A 129 21.79 4.78 14.04
C ASP A 129 21.23 3.72 13.09
N THR A 130 20.16 3.02 13.47
CA THR A 130 19.63 1.90 12.68
C THR A 130 19.01 2.33 11.34
N PHE A 131 18.79 3.64 11.17
CA PHE A 131 18.49 4.21 9.85
C PHE A 131 19.64 4.08 8.86
N PHE A 132 20.88 3.91 9.34
CA PHE A 132 22.05 3.72 8.48
C PHE A 132 21.93 2.47 7.62
N GLU A 133 21.63 1.32 8.22
CA GLU A 133 21.47 0.05 7.49
C GLU A 133 20.24 0.07 6.56
N SER A 134 19.12 0.60 7.04
CA SER A 134 17.88 0.69 6.25
C SER A 134 17.93 1.72 5.12
N SER A 135 18.94 2.60 5.07
CA SER A 135 19.05 3.59 3.99
C SER A 135 19.59 3.03 2.67
N TRP A 136 20.09 1.78 2.64
CA TRP A 136 20.70 1.23 1.42
C TRP A 136 20.48 -0.29 1.22
N TYR A 137 19.74 -0.96 2.10
CA TYR A 137 19.48 -2.41 2.01
C TYR A 137 18.87 -2.85 0.67
N PHE A 138 18.10 -2.00 -0.01
CA PHE A 138 17.54 -2.27 -1.34
C PHE A 138 18.63 -2.44 -2.40
N LEU A 139 19.78 -1.76 -2.28
CA LEU A 139 20.94 -1.99 -3.13
C LEU A 139 21.65 -3.30 -2.78
N ARG A 140 21.73 -3.62 -1.48
CA ARG A 140 22.31 -4.91 -1.04
C ARG A 140 21.50 -6.09 -1.56
N PHE A 141 20.17 -5.99 -1.67
CA PHE A 141 19.36 -7.04 -2.25
C PHE A 141 19.62 -7.30 -3.74
N ALA A 142 20.09 -6.30 -4.49
CA ALA A 142 20.47 -6.49 -5.89
C ALA A 142 21.68 -7.43 -6.04
N ASP A 143 22.58 -7.46 -5.05
CA ASP A 143 23.78 -8.31 -5.04
C ASP A 143 24.25 -8.64 -3.60
N PRO A 144 23.55 -9.56 -2.90
CA PRO A 144 23.68 -9.78 -1.46
C PRO A 144 24.98 -10.46 -1.03
N HIS A 145 25.80 -10.89 -1.98
CA HIS A 145 27.05 -11.59 -1.72
C HIS A 145 28.28 -10.83 -2.22
N HIS A 146 28.10 -9.67 -2.87
CA HIS A 146 29.23 -8.86 -3.31
C HIS A 146 30.08 -8.39 -2.13
N PRO A 147 31.43 -8.46 -2.19
CA PRO A 147 32.29 -8.03 -1.09
C PRO A 147 32.17 -6.52 -0.79
N ALA A 148 31.90 -5.69 -1.81
CA ALA A 148 31.72 -4.24 -1.65
C ALA A 148 30.27 -3.81 -1.31
N GLY A 149 29.40 -4.74 -0.94
CA GLY A 149 27.98 -4.45 -0.68
C GLY A 149 27.08 -4.66 -1.91
N PHE A 150 27.46 -4.14 -3.08
CA PHE A 150 26.78 -4.45 -4.34
C PHE A 150 27.71 -4.16 -5.53
N SER A 151 27.42 -4.75 -6.69
CA SER A 151 28.08 -4.42 -7.96
C SER A 151 27.34 -3.30 -8.71
N ARG A 152 28.07 -2.52 -9.50
CA ARG A 152 27.50 -1.45 -10.33
C ARG A 152 26.54 -2.03 -11.37
N GLU A 153 26.87 -3.22 -11.89
CA GLU A 153 26.07 -3.98 -12.85
C GLU A 153 24.73 -4.38 -12.25
N ALA A 154 24.73 -4.91 -11.02
CA ALA A 154 23.48 -5.27 -10.34
C ALA A 154 22.62 -4.05 -10.03
N ALA A 155 23.22 -2.95 -9.57
CA ALA A 155 22.51 -1.70 -9.36
C ALA A 155 21.88 -1.17 -10.66
N ALA A 156 22.61 -1.20 -11.78
CA ALA A 156 22.10 -0.75 -13.08
C ALA A 156 20.97 -1.64 -13.63
N TYR A 157 20.96 -2.93 -13.27
CA TYR A 157 19.93 -3.87 -13.70
C TYR A 157 18.64 -3.76 -12.87
N TRP A 158 18.76 -3.69 -11.54
CA TRP A 158 17.61 -3.78 -10.63
C TRP A 158 17.02 -2.44 -10.20
N MET A 159 17.78 -1.34 -10.29
CA MET A 159 17.36 -0.05 -9.76
C MET A 159 16.86 0.89 -10.87
N PRO A 160 15.95 1.83 -10.55
CA PRO A 160 15.31 2.04 -9.25
C PRO A 160 14.34 0.92 -8.89
N VAL A 161 13.99 0.79 -7.60
CA VAL A 161 12.89 -0.09 -7.20
C VAL A 161 11.61 0.43 -7.84
N ASP A 162 10.97 -0.38 -8.69
CA ASP A 162 9.76 0.03 -9.42
C ASP A 162 8.62 0.42 -8.48
N GLN A 163 8.40 -0.39 -7.44
CA GLN A 163 7.38 -0.15 -6.44
C GLN A 163 7.90 -0.43 -5.03
N TYR A 164 7.94 0.62 -4.21
CA TYR A 164 8.18 0.52 -2.77
C TYR A 164 6.84 0.54 -2.02
N ILE A 165 6.66 -0.36 -1.04
CA ILE A 165 5.46 -0.43 -0.21
C ILE A 165 5.89 -0.27 1.25
N GLY A 166 5.38 0.76 1.93
CA GLY A 166 5.74 1.04 3.32
C GLY A 166 4.86 2.09 3.96
N GLY A 167 4.63 1.97 5.27
CA GLY A 167 3.70 2.84 5.98
C GLY A 167 4.13 4.31 6.01
N VAL A 168 3.16 5.21 6.13
CA VAL A 168 3.38 6.68 6.12
C VAL A 168 4.29 7.15 7.27
N GLU A 169 4.44 6.37 8.34
CA GLU A 169 5.38 6.66 9.44
C GLU A 169 6.82 6.84 8.98
N HIS A 170 7.19 6.32 7.81
CA HIS A 170 8.53 6.39 7.25
C HIS A 170 8.74 7.55 6.28
N ALA A 171 7.74 8.41 6.08
CA ALA A 171 7.74 9.44 5.03
C ALA A 171 8.88 10.47 5.13
N VAL A 172 9.31 10.82 6.35
CA VAL A 172 10.32 11.86 6.57
C VAL A 172 11.70 11.30 6.89
N LEU A 173 11.82 10.24 7.69
CA LEU A 173 13.13 9.71 8.12
C LEU A 173 13.67 8.75 7.07
N HIS A 174 13.30 7.47 7.15
CA HIS A 174 13.75 6.40 6.26
C HIS A 174 13.74 6.79 4.77
N LEU A 175 12.63 7.33 4.25
CA LEU A 175 12.57 7.70 2.84
C LEU A 175 13.53 8.84 2.48
N LEU A 176 13.73 9.83 3.36
CA LEU A 176 14.70 10.89 3.12
C LEU A 176 16.13 10.35 3.19
N TYR A 177 16.44 9.51 4.18
CA TYR A 177 17.76 8.93 4.35
C TYR A 177 18.11 7.98 3.20
N SER A 178 17.16 7.19 2.71
CA SER A 178 17.33 6.35 1.52
C SER A 178 17.68 7.19 0.28
N ARG A 179 16.98 8.31 0.08
CA ARG A 179 17.27 9.24 -1.02
C ARG A 179 18.63 9.93 -0.86
N PHE A 180 18.98 10.31 0.37
CA PHE A 180 20.29 10.87 0.68
C PHE A 180 21.40 9.86 0.37
N PHE A 181 21.28 8.61 0.85
CA PHE A 181 22.24 7.55 0.58
C PHE A 181 22.40 7.26 -0.90
N MET A 182 21.29 7.18 -1.65
CA MET A 182 21.32 6.97 -3.10
C MET A 182 22.14 8.05 -3.81
N ARG A 183 21.88 9.33 -3.49
CA ARG A 183 22.60 10.47 -4.07
C ARG A 183 24.06 10.53 -3.63
N ALA A 184 24.34 10.23 -2.37
CA ALA A 184 25.71 10.17 -1.86
C ALA A 184 26.53 9.08 -2.58
N LEU A 185 25.96 7.87 -2.73
CA LEU A 185 26.59 6.76 -3.44
C LEU A 185 26.81 7.07 -4.93
N ARG A 186 25.88 7.78 -5.56
CA ARG A 186 26.07 8.32 -6.91
C ARG A 186 27.25 9.29 -6.97
N ASP A 187 27.29 10.26 -6.05
CA ASP A 187 28.31 11.32 -6.04
C ASP A 187 29.72 10.77 -5.77
N VAL A 188 29.84 9.67 -5.01
CA VAL A 188 31.10 8.95 -4.82
C VAL A 188 31.38 7.86 -5.86
N GLY A 189 30.54 7.75 -6.90
CA GLY A 189 30.82 6.92 -8.07
C GLY A 189 30.48 5.43 -7.93
N TYR A 190 29.60 5.03 -7.00
CA TYR A 190 29.16 3.64 -6.90
C TYR A 190 28.06 3.29 -7.91
N LEU A 191 27.24 4.25 -8.29
CA LEU A 191 26.09 4.07 -9.20
C LEU A 191 25.76 5.39 -9.95
N GLU A 192 24.81 5.34 -10.89
CA GLU A 192 24.43 6.48 -11.75
C GLU A 192 22.95 6.88 -11.63
N ILE A 193 22.26 6.40 -10.59
CA ILE A 193 20.81 6.58 -10.40
C ILE A 193 20.55 7.55 -9.25
N ASP A 194 19.60 8.47 -9.45
CA ASP A 194 19.35 9.59 -8.53
C ASP A 194 18.38 9.28 -7.39
N GLU A 195 17.39 8.43 -7.65
CA GLU A 195 16.28 8.14 -6.74
C GLU A 195 16.14 6.62 -6.56
N PRO A 196 15.98 6.14 -5.32
CA PRO A 196 15.94 4.71 -5.05
C PRO A 196 14.59 4.06 -5.41
N PHE A 197 13.50 4.82 -5.45
CA PHE A 197 12.14 4.30 -5.61
C PHE A 197 11.40 5.08 -6.71
N ALA A 198 10.94 4.38 -7.76
CA ALA A 198 10.15 4.98 -8.84
C ALA A 198 8.67 5.14 -8.46
N GLY A 199 8.12 4.16 -7.73
CA GLY A 199 6.79 4.16 -7.16
C GLY A 199 6.82 4.01 -5.64
N LEU A 200 5.89 4.68 -4.95
CA LEU A 200 5.68 4.56 -3.52
C LEU A 200 4.19 4.34 -3.25
N MET A 201 3.86 3.27 -2.53
CA MET A 201 2.53 3.00 -2.02
C MET A 201 2.61 2.98 -0.50
N THR A 202 1.85 3.88 0.13
CA THR A 202 1.76 3.94 1.59
C THR A 202 0.52 3.21 2.04
N GLN A 203 0.69 2.00 2.59
CA GLN A 203 -0.45 1.26 3.13
C GLN A 203 -1.01 1.94 4.37
N GLY A 204 -2.32 1.77 4.58
CA GLY A 204 -2.98 2.10 5.83
C GLY A 204 -2.58 1.14 6.96
N MET A 205 -3.00 1.49 8.18
CA MET A 205 -2.69 0.71 9.36
C MET A 205 -3.70 -0.42 9.58
N VAL A 206 -3.20 -1.57 10.05
CA VAL A 206 -4.07 -2.59 10.63
C VAL A 206 -4.46 -2.15 12.04
N CYS A 207 -5.75 -2.09 12.28
CA CYS A 207 -6.34 -1.61 13.52
C CYS A 207 -7.09 -2.73 14.24
N HIS A 208 -7.12 -2.65 15.57
CA HIS A 208 -7.91 -3.54 16.41
C HIS A 208 -8.40 -2.78 17.63
N GLN A 209 -9.56 -3.21 18.15
CA GLN A 209 -10.07 -2.73 19.42
C GLN A 209 -9.07 -2.98 20.56
N THR A 210 -8.91 -2.01 21.45
CA THR A 210 -8.07 -2.15 22.64
C THR A 210 -8.88 -2.58 23.86
N PHE A 211 -8.23 -3.22 24.83
CA PHE A 211 -8.87 -3.73 26.03
C PHE A 211 -8.04 -3.42 27.27
N GLN A 212 -8.70 -2.97 28.34
CA GLN A 212 -8.07 -2.75 29.64
C GLN A 212 -8.84 -3.47 30.74
N SER A 213 -8.11 -4.10 31.65
CA SER A 213 -8.66 -4.57 32.93
C SER A 213 -9.04 -3.39 33.83
N ALA A 214 -9.77 -3.67 34.91
CA ALA A 214 -10.24 -2.65 35.86
C ALA A 214 -9.10 -1.83 36.52
N ASP A 215 -7.89 -2.38 36.61
CA ASP A 215 -6.67 -1.71 37.11
C ASP A 215 -5.91 -0.92 36.04
N GLY A 216 -6.42 -0.86 34.80
CA GLY A 216 -5.85 -0.10 33.68
C GLY A 216 -4.76 -0.81 32.90
N LYS A 217 -4.45 -2.08 33.21
CA LYS A 217 -3.49 -2.88 32.44
C LYS A 217 -4.08 -3.25 31.07
N TRP A 218 -3.28 -3.09 30.01
CA TRP A 218 -3.66 -3.51 28.66
C TRP A 218 -3.73 -5.04 28.56
N LEU A 219 -4.73 -5.53 27.84
CA LEU A 219 -5.00 -6.95 27.60
C LEU A 219 -4.91 -7.26 26.10
N PHE A 220 -4.49 -8.48 25.77
CA PHE A 220 -4.53 -9.01 24.42
C PHE A 220 -5.97 -9.38 24.01
N PRO A 221 -6.30 -9.34 22.70
CA PRO A 221 -7.59 -9.83 22.20
C PRO A 221 -7.91 -11.27 22.61
N THR A 222 -6.89 -12.11 22.81
CA THR A 222 -7.02 -13.51 23.25
C THR A 222 -7.29 -13.67 24.75
N GLU A 223 -7.17 -12.60 25.53
CA GLU A 223 -7.40 -12.61 26.99
C GLU A 223 -8.83 -12.17 27.34
N VAL A 224 -9.66 -11.84 26.34
CA VAL A 224 -11.00 -11.28 26.54
C VAL A 224 -12.05 -12.04 25.73
N GLU A 225 -13.25 -12.13 26.28
CA GLU A 225 -14.42 -12.70 25.60
C GLU A 225 -15.63 -11.78 25.74
N ARG A 226 -16.56 -11.91 24.80
CA ARG A 226 -17.76 -11.09 24.76
C ARG A 226 -18.81 -11.63 25.73
N ASP A 227 -19.35 -10.76 26.57
CA ASP A 227 -20.39 -11.08 27.55
C ASP A 227 -21.59 -10.14 27.39
N GLY A 228 -22.54 -10.55 26.54
CA GLY A 228 -23.66 -9.71 26.12
C GLY A 228 -23.19 -8.47 25.34
N GLU A 229 -23.50 -7.28 25.86
CA GLU A 229 -23.03 -6.00 25.30
C GLU A 229 -21.63 -5.61 25.82
N GLY A 230 -21.11 -6.31 26.83
CA GLY A 230 -19.82 -6.03 27.47
C GLY A 230 -18.72 -7.01 27.10
N TRP A 231 -17.59 -6.85 27.79
CA TRP A 231 -16.42 -7.71 27.68
C TRP A 231 -15.96 -8.14 29.07
N ARG A 232 -15.43 -9.35 29.16
CA ARG A 232 -14.80 -9.87 30.37
C ARG A 232 -13.51 -10.60 30.06
N THR A 233 -12.67 -10.79 31.06
CA THR A 233 -11.47 -11.63 30.94
C THR A 233 -11.87 -13.09 30.76
N SER A 234 -11.19 -13.80 29.86
CA SER A 234 -11.52 -15.20 29.55
C SER A 234 -11.17 -16.17 30.70
N ASP A 235 -10.23 -15.81 31.58
CA ASP A 235 -9.73 -16.66 32.66
C ASP A 235 -10.48 -16.44 33.99
N THR A 236 -10.70 -15.18 34.38
CA THR A 236 -11.28 -14.81 35.68
C THR A 236 -12.74 -14.33 35.58
N GLY A 237 -13.23 -13.98 34.39
CA GLY A 237 -14.57 -13.44 34.18
C GLY A 237 -14.75 -12.01 34.70
N GLU A 238 -13.65 -11.29 34.96
CA GLU A 238 -13.67 -9.91 35.43
C GLU A 238 -14.04 -8.93 34.31
N ALA A 239 -14.72 -7.83 34.65
CA ALA A 239 -15.14 -6.83 33.68
C ALA A 239 -13.96 -6.15 32.98
N VAL A 240 -14.06 -6.02 31.66
CA VAL A 240 -13.05 -5.39 30.79
C VAL A 240 -13.61 -4.12 30.16
N THR A 241 -12.79 -3.07 30.14
CA THR A 241 -13.09 -1.83 29.42
C THR A 241 -12.59 -1.94 27.98
N ALA A 242 -13.51 -1.98 27.02
CA ALA A 242 -13.18 -1.94 25.61
C ALA A 242 -12.98 -0.49 25.14
N GLY A 243 -11.83 -0.23 24.53
CA GLY A 243 -11.45 1.06 23.96
C GLY A 243 -11.89 1.24 22.51
N ARG A 244 -11.30 2.25 21.86
CA ARG A 244 -11.52 2.52 20.44
C ARG A 244 -10.72 1.55 19.57
N ILE A 245 -11.16 1.37 18.34
CA ILE A 245 -10.37 0.72 17.28
C ILE A 245 -9.25 1.67 16.89
N GLU A 246 -8.02 1.19 16.96
CA GLU A 246 -6.84 1.98 16.62
C GLU A 246 -5.69 1.07 16.17
N LYS A 247 -4.61 1.67 15.62
CA LYS A 247 -3.42 0.98 15.13
C LYS A 247 -2.94 -0.08 16.13
N MET A 248 -2.72 -1.30 15.65
CA MET A 248 -2.14 -2.37 16.46
C MET A 248 -0.75 -1.98 16.99
N SER A 249 -0.51 -2.18 18.28
CA SER A 249 0.78 -1.88 18.90
C SER A 249 1.07 -2.78 20.10
N LYS A 250 2.34 -3.14 20.28
CA LYS A 250 2.78 -3.96 21.43
C LYS A 250 2.52 -3.27 22.78
N SER A 251 2.61 -1.94 22.84
CA SER A 251 2.38 -1.18 24.07
C SER A 251 0.92 -1.20 24.53
N LYS A 252 -0.04 -1.28 23.61
CA LYS A 252 -1.48 -1.39 23.91
C LYS A 252 -2.00 -2.81 23.89
N ARG A 253 -1.14 -3.79 23.58
CA ARG A 253 -1.45 -5.22 23.48
C ARG A 253 -2.62 -5.58 22.54
N ASN A 254 -3.08 -4.67 21.68
CA ASN A 254 -4.12 -4.95 20.69
C ASN A 254 -3.58 -5.60 19.40
N VAL A 255 -2.45 -6.31 19.49
CA VAL A 255 -1.89 -7.05 18.35
C VAL A 255 -2.59 -8.40 18.25
N VAL A 256 -2.90 -8.81 17.03
CA VAL A 256 -3.32 -10.17 16.73
C VAL A 256 -2.16 -10.87 16.06
N ASP A 257 -1.76 -12.02 16.62
CA ASP A 257 -0.69 -12.83 16.03
C ASP A 257 -1.20 -13.47 14.72
N PRO A 258 -0.55 -13.23 13.58
CA PRO A 258 -0.94 -13.87 12.32
C PRO A 258 -0.87 -15.40 12.37
N GLU A 259 -0.08 -16.00 13.27
CA GLU A 259 -0.01 -17.46 13.42
C GLU A 259 -1.37 -18.05 13.83
N LEU A 260 -2.19 -17.31 14.58
CA LEU A 260 -3.53 -17.76 14.96
C LEU A 260 -4.42 -17.97 13.74
N ILE A 261 -4.50 -16.98 12.84
CA ILE A 261 -5.30 -17.12 11.61
C ILE A 261 -4.71 -18.17 10.67
N ILE A 262 -3.39 -18.27 10.58
CA ILE A 262 -2.72 -19.21 9.67
C ILE A 262 -2.96 -20.64 10.14
N SER A 263 -2.85 -20.91 11.44
CA SER A 263 -3.07 -22.24 12.00
C SER A 263 -4.54 -22.68 11.93
N GLU A 264 -5.47 -21.76 12.13
CA GLU A 264 -6.90 -22.08 12.12
C GLU A 264 -7.52 -22.12 10.71
N TYR A 265 -7.16 -21.15 9.85
CA TYR A 265 -7.81 -20.93 8.56
C TYR A 265 -6.88 -21.06 7.35
N GLY A 266 -5.57 -21.17 7.56
CA GLY A 266 -4.56 -21.25 6.50
C GLY A 266 -4.07 -19.88 6.00
N ALA A 267 -2.85 -19.87 5.44
CA ALA A 267 -2.19 -18.65 4.95
C ALA A 267 -2.99 -17.90 3.87
N ASP A 268 -3.64 -18.63 2.96
CA ASP A 268 -4.43 -18.02 1.89
C ASP A 268 -5.68 -17.30 2.40
N THR A 269 -6.28 -17.80 3.48
CA THR A 269 -7.38 -17.09 4.15
C THR A 269 -6.90 -15.76 4.69
N ALA A 270 -5.76 -15.75 5.38
CA ALA A 270 -5.18 -14.53 5.93
C ALA A 270 -4.86 -13.51 4.81
N ARG A 271 -4.22 -13.96 3.73
CA ARG A 271 -3.90 -13.10 2.58
C ARG A 271 -5.15 -12.54 1.91
N LEU A 272 -6.14 -13.38 1.62
CA LEU A 272 -7.39 -12.94 1.00
C LEU A 272 -8.13 -11.95 1.89
N PHE A 273 -8.24 -12.23 3.20
CA PHE A 273 -8.88 -11.34 4.16
C PHE A 273 -8.22 -9.95 4.14
N MET A 274 -6.89 -9.90 4.28
CA MET A 274 -6.12 -8.66 4.30
C MET A 274 -6.28 -7.82 3.02
N MET A 275 -6.57 -8.46 1.89
CA MET A 275 -6.72 -7.81 0.59
C MET A 275 -8.18 -7.47 0.23
N SER A 276 -9.16 -7.97 0.99
CA SER A 276 -10.58 -7.96 0.58
C SER A 276 -11.38 -6.76 1.08
N ASP A 277 -11.08 -6.28 2.29
CA ASP A 277 -12.04 -5.44 3.02
C ASP A 277 -11.86 -3.95 2.73
N SER A 278 -10.61 -3.48 2.69
CA SER A 278 -10.29 -2.05 2.56
C SER A 278 -9.29 -1.78 1.43
N PRO A 279 -9.39 -0.61 0.76
CA PRO A 279 -8.33 -0.14 -0.13
C PRO A 279 -6.98 -0.15 0.60
N PRO A 280 -5.87 -0.50 -0.06
CA PRO A 280 -4.57 -0.65 0.60
C PRO A 280 -4.10 0.59 1.35
N GLU A 281 -4.46 1.79 0.90
CA GLU A 281 -4.11 3.07 1.52
C GLU A 281 -4.97 3.45 2.75
N ARG A 282 -6.01 2.69 3.06
CA ARG A 282 -6.92 2.95 4.19
C ARG A 282 -6.63 2.03 5.35
N ASP A 283 -6.85 2.56 6.55
CA ASP A 283 -6.84 1.74 7.75
C ASP A 283 -7.91 0.65 7.64
N MET A 284 -7.57 -0.55 8.08
CA MET A 284 -8.45 -1.71 8.05
C MET A 284 -8.62 -2.25 9.46
N GLU A 285 -9.85 -2.59 9.81
CA GLU A 285 -10.14 -3.28 11.06
C GLU A 285 -9.93 -4.79 10.89
N TRP A 286 -9.14 -5.36 11.79
CA TRP A 286 -9.05 -6.81 11.91
C TRP A 286 -10.33 -7.36 12.56
N THR A 287 -11.03 -8.28 11.87
CA THR A 287 -12.23 -8.94 12.39
C THR A 287 -12.17 -10.45 12.13
N GLU A 288 -12.59 -11.23 13.12
CA GLU A 288 -12.68 -12.69 13.01
C GLU A 288 -13.71 -13.12 11.95
N SER A 289 -14.86 -12.43 11.91
CA SER A 289 -15.92 -12.69 10.92
C SER A 289 -15.46 -12.46 9.48
N GLY A 290 -14.55 -11.50 9.26
CA GLY A 290 -13.90 -11.27 7.97
C GLY A 290 -13.02 -12.44 7.54
N ALA A 291 -12.19 -12.95 8.46
CA ALA A 291 -11.35 -14.13 8.23
C ALA A 291 -12.19 -15.38 7.90
N GLU A 292 -13.25 -15.64 8.67
CA GLU A 292 -14.17 -16.75 8.37
C GLU A 292 -14.83 -16.60 6.99
N GLY A 293 -15.21 -15.37 6.62
CA GLY A 293 -15.80 -15.06 5.32
C GLY A 293 -14.86 -15.43 4.17
N ALA A 294 -13.59 -15.03 4.29
CA ALA A 294 -12.53 -15.39 3.35
C ALA A 294 -12.34 -16.92 3.27
N ALA A 295 -12.28 -17.62 4.41
CA ALA A 295 -12.15 -19.08 4.44
C ALA A 295 -13.31 -19.80 3.74
N ARG A 296 -14.55 -19.36 3.99
CA ARG A 296 -15.76 -19.91 3.32
C ARG A 296 -15.72 -19.68 1.82
N PHE A 297 -15.24 -18.52 1.37
CA PHE A 297 -15.10 -18.23 -0.05
C PHE A 297 -14.06 -19.14 -0.71
N LEU A 298 -12.87 -19.28 -0.13
CA LEU A 298 -11.83 -20.17 -0.66
C LEU A 298 -12.28 -21.62 -0.73
N LYS A 299 -12.97 -22.13 0.30
CA LYS A 299 -13.58 -23.48 0.27
C LYS A 299 -14.60 -23.63 -0.87
N ARG A 300 -15.35 -22.57 -1.19
CA ARG A 300 -16.28 -22.57 -2.34
C ARG A 300 -15.52 -22.63 -3.67
N LEU A 301 -14.45 -21.84 -3.81
CA LEU A 301 -13.64 -21.84 -5.04
C LEU A 301 -12.97 -23.18 -5.27
N PHE A 302 -12.38 -23.77 -4.23
CA PHE A 302 -11.73 -25.07 -4.31
C PHE A 302 -12.66 -26.16 -4.85
N ARG A 303 -13.90 -26.20 -4.38
CA ARG A 303 -14.91 -27.17 -4.85
C ARG A 303 -15.20 -27.07 -6.34
N LEU A 304 -15.04 -25.90 -6.96
CA LEU A 304 -15.22 -25.76 -8.41
C LEU A 304 -14.17 -26.55 -9.19
N SER A 305 -12.95 -26.69 -8.65
CA SER A 305 -11.87 -27.44 -9.29
C SER A 305 -12.02 -28.96 -9.17
N CYS A 306 -12.84 -29.45 -8.24
CA CYS A 306 -13.04 -30.87 -7.99
C CYS A 306 -14.18 -31.50 -8.82
N ASP A 307 -14.66 -30.80 -9.85
CA ASP A 307 -15.75 -31.30 -10.71
C ASP A 307 -15.19 -32.20 -11.82
N ASP A 308 -15.28 -33.52 -11.61
CA ASP A 308 -14.83 -34.55 -12.56
C ASP A 308 -15.62 -34.56 -13.88
N SER A 309 -16.73 -33.81 -13.97
CA SER A 309 -17.51 -33.68 -15.22
C SER A 309 -16.97 -32.62 -16.17
N LEU A 310 -15.96 -31.84 -15.75
CA LEU A 310 -15.36 -30.82 -16.58
C LEU A 310 -14.67 -31.43 -17.82
N PRO A 311 -14.84 -30.82 -19.00
CA PRO A 311 -14.08 -31.19 -20.19
C PRO A 311 -12.56 -31.12 -19.98
N PRO A 312 -11.76 -31.85 -20.77
CA PRO A 312 -10.29 -31.87 -20.63
C PRO A 312 -9.65 -30.51 -20.91
N VAL A 313 -8.39 -30.36 -20.47
CA VAL A 313 -7.53 -29.19 -20.74
C VAL A 313 -7.53 -28.88 -22.25
N GLY A 314 -7.64 -27.60 -22.61
CA GLY A 314 -7.62 -27.15 -24.00
C GLY A 314 -8.92 -27.38 -24.77
N SER A 315 -10.02 -27.72 -24.09
CA SER A 315 -11.34 -27.81 -24.70
C SER A 315 -11.77 -26.49 -25.36
N ALA A 316 -12.38 -26.57 -26.54
CA ALA A 316 -12.83 -25.40 -27.29
C ALA A 316 -13.90 -24.61 -26.52
N VAL A 317 -13.76 -23.28 -26.51
CA VAL A 317 -14.67 -22.37 -25.84
C VAL A 317 -16.01 -22.28 -26.62
N PRO A 318 -17.18 -22.20 -25.95
CA PRO A 318 -18.46 -22.00 -26.63
C PRO A 318 -18.54 -20.69 -27.41
N GLU A 319 -19.25 -20.70 -28.54
CA GLU A 319 -19.33 -19.57 -29.48
C GLU A 319 -20.64 -18.78 -29.39
N ASP A 320 -21.65 -19.27 -28.67
CA ASP A 320 -22.97 -18.65 -28.56
C ASP A 320 -23.71 -18.95 -27.24
N GLY A 321 -24.85 -18.28 -27.08
CA GLY A 321 -25.78 -18.47 -25.97
C GLY A 321 -25.24 -18.11 -24.60
N LYS A 322 -25.91 -18.60 -23.55
CA LYS A 322 -25.56 -18.32 -22.15
C LYS A 322 -24.15 -18.79 -21.77
N ALA A 323 -23.63 -19.81 -22.45
CA ALA A 323 -22.29 -20.31 -22.23
C ALA A 323 -21.22 -19.30 -22.70
N LEU A 324 -21.45 -18.61 -23.83
CA LEU A 324 -20.60 -17.49 -24.26
C LEU A 324 -20.65 -16.32 -23.27
N ASP A 325 -21.80 -16.05 -22.65
CA ASP A 325 -21.90 -14.95 -21.67
C ASP A 325 -20.98 -15.17 -20.45
N LEU A 326 -20.83 -16.43 -19.99
CA LEU A 326 -19.85 -16.76 -18.94
C LEU A 326 -18.41 -16.57 -19.41
N VAL A 327 -18.10 -16.92 -20.66
CA VAL A 327 -16.78 -16.70 -21.26
C VAL A 327 -16.45 -15.21 -21.34
N ARG A 328 -17.42 -14.38 -21.77
CA ARG A 328 -17.31 -12.92 -21.74
C ARG A 328 -17.10 -12.39 -20.32
N ALA A 329 -17.82 -12.93 -19.34
CA ALA A 329 -17.63 -12.57 -17.94
C ALA A 329 -16.21 -12.88 -17.44
N ALA A 330 -15.63 -14.02 -17.83
CA ALA A 330 -14.24 -14.37 -17.53
C ALA A 330 -13.24 -13.39 -18.17
N HIS A 331 -13.41 -13.01 -19.44
CA HIS A 331 -12.56 -11.99 -20.07
C HIS A 331 -12.70 -10.61 -19.43
N LYS A 332 -13.92 -10.20 -19.05
CA LYS A 332 -14.14 -8.95 -18.30
C LYS A 332 -13.45 -9.00 -16.94
N ALA A 333 -13.49 -10.14 -16.25
CA ALA A 333 -12.77 -10.34 -14.99
C ALA A 333 -11.25 -10.24 -15.18
N ILE A 334 -10.69 -10.83 -16.24
CA ILE A 334 -9.26 -10.69 -16.59
C ILE A 334 -8.90 -9.21 -16.73
N ALA A 335 -9.63 -8.46 -17.56
CA ALA A 335 -9.35 -7.05 -17.81
C ALA A 335 -9.48 -6.20 -16.53
N ALA A 336 -10.54 -6.42 -15.75
CA ALA A 336 -10.81 -5.67 -14.53
C ALA A 336 -9.77 -5.96 -13.43
N ILE A 337 -9.45 -7.23 -13.19
CA ILE A 337 -8.48 -7.63 -12.16
C ILE A 337 -7.06 -7.19 -12.54
N THR A 338 -6.69 -7.27 -13.83
CA THR A 338 -5.39 -6.76 -14.30
C THR A 338 -5.25 -5.27 -13.97
N ALA A 339 -6.23 -4.46 -14.37
CA ALA A 339 -6.23 -3.03 -14.10
C ALA A 339 -6.28 -2.70 -12.59
N ASP A 340 -7.04 -3.49 -11.81
CA ASP A 340 -7.13 -3.30 -10.36
C ASP A 340 -5.80 -3.70 -9.67
N ILE A 341 -5.07 -4.71 -10.13
CA ILE A 341 -3.74 -5.07 -9.60
C ILE A 341 -2.72 -3.97 -9.93
N GLU A 342 -2.64 -3.54 -11.19
CA GLU A 342 -1.74 -2.45 -11.64
C GLU A 342 -2.04 -1.13 -10.91
N GLY A 343 -3.31 -0.86 -10.63
CA GLY A 343 -3.77 0.31 -9.89
C GLY A 343 -3.75 0.18 -8.36
N PHE A 344 -3.24 -0.92 -7.80
CA PHE A 344 -3.24 -1.21 -6.36
C PHE A 344 -4.62 -1.09 -5.72
N ARG A 345 -5.64 -1.63 -6.39
CA ARG A 345 -7.04 -1.73 -5.95
C ARG A 345 -7.40 -3.18 -5.61
N PHE A 346 -6.61 -3.80 -4.73
CA PHE A 346 -6.72 -5.22 -4.42
C PHE A 346 -8.10 -5.65 -3.90
N ASN A 347 -8.76 -4.80 -3.11
CA ASN A 347 -10.12 -5.06 -2.64
C ASN A 347 -11.13 -5.16 -3.78
N ARG A 348 -10.97 -4.34 -4.83
CA ARG A 348 -11.78 -4.43 -6.05
C ARG A 348 -11.44 -5.67 -6.85
N ALA A 349 -10.16 -6.01 -6.99
CA ALA A 349 -9.74 -7.25 -7.64
C ALA A 349 -10.36 -8.48 -6.96
N VAL A 350 -10.35 -8.53 -5.62
CA VAL A 350 -11.02 -9.59 -4.85
C VAL A 350 -12.52 -9.61 -5.13
N ALA A 351 -13.20 -8.45 -5.13
CA ALA A 351 -14.62 -8.38 -5.46
C ALA A 351 -14.95 -8.95 -6.86
N GLN A 352 -14.06 -8.76 -7.84
CA GLN A 352 -14.22 -9.36 -9.18
C GLN A 352 -14.09 -10.90 -9.15
N LEU A 353 -13.26 -11.47 -8.27
CA LEU A 353 -13.21 -12.93 -8.07
C LEU A 353 -14.55 -13.47 -7.58
N TYR A 354 -15.22 -12.77 -6.65
CA TYR A 354 -16.57 -13.14 -6.21
C TYR A 354 -17.58 -13.08 -7.36
N THR A 355 -17.54 -12.01 -8.16
CA THR A 355 -18.43 -11.84 -9.32
C THR A 355 -18.26 -12.98 -10.32
N LEU A 356 -17.01 -13.33 -10.69
CA LEU A 356 -16.75 -14.43 -11.61
C LEU A 356 -17.19 -15.78 -11.02
N ALA A 357 -16.89 -16.04 -9.73
CA ALA A 357 -17.31 -17.27 -9.06
C ALA A 357 -18.85 -17.41 -9.00
N ASN A 358 -19.57 -16.30 -8.84
CA ASN A 358 -21.03 -16.30 -8.88
C ASN A 358 -21.54 -16.58 -10.30
N ALA A 359 -20.98 -15.92 -11.31
CA ALA A 359 -21.33 -16.15 -12.72
C ALA A 359 -21.10 -17.61 -13.14
N ILE A 360 -20.03 -18.24 -12.65
CA ILE A 360 -19.79 -19.69 -12.83
C ILE A 360 -20.96 -20.49 -12.24
N ASN A 361 -21.35 -20.22 -11.00
CA ASN A 361 -22.43 -20.95 -10.32
C ASN A 361 -23.80 -20.76 -10.98
N ASP A 362 -24.08 -19.55 -11.48
CA ASP A 362 -25.39 -19.18 -12.05
C ASP A 362 -25.65 -19.81 -13.43
N LEU A 363 -24.60 -20.30 -14.14
CA LEU A 363 -24.78 -20.95 -15.43
C LEU A 363 -25.44 -22.33 -15.26
N PRO A 364 -26.64 -22.58 -15.83
CA PRO A 364 -27.31 -23.87 -15.70
C PRO A 364 -26.49 -25.01 -16.33
N MET A 365 -26.46 -26.18 -15.68
CA MET A 365 -25.67 -27.35 -16.12
C MET A 365 -26.12 -27.88 -17.49
N GLU A 366 -27.42 -27.80 -17.74
CA GLU A 366 -28.08 -28.24 -18.96
C GLU A 366 -27.93 -27.26 -20.14
N ALA A 367 -27.35 -26.08 -19.92
CA ALA A 367 -27.12 -25.14 -21.02
C ALA A 367 -26.11 -25.73 -22.03
N ALA A 368 -26.40 -25.54 -23.32
CA ALA A 368 -25.50 -25.99 -24.38
C ALA A 368 -24.11 -25.36 -24.19
N GLY A 369 -23.06 -26.20 -24.14
CA GLY A 369 -21.68 -25.75 -23.93
C GLY A 369 -21.31 -25.42 -22.49
N ALA A 370 -22.19 -25.64 -21.50
CA ALA A 370 -21.96 -25.25 -20.10
C ALA A 370 -20.64 -25.79 -19.52
N GLY A 371 -20.34 -27.07 -19.72
CA GLY A 371 -19.10 -27.68 -19.24
C GLY A 371 -17.84 -26.99 -19.80
N ARG A 372 -17.84 -26.63 -21.09
CA ARG A 372 -16.69 -25.97 -21.74
C ARG A 372 -16.54 -24.52 -21.28
N ALA A 373 -17.64 -23.79 -21.09
CA ALA A 373 -17.60 -22.44 -20.52
C ALA A 373 -17.12 -22.45 -19.06
N ARG A 374 -17.60 -23.39 -18.25
CA ARG A 374 -17.16 -23.54 -16.84
C ARG A 374 -15.69 -23.93 -16.76
N ARG A 375 -15.23 -24.85 -17.60
CA ARG A 375 -13.81 -25.19 -17.71
C ARG A 375 -12.94 -23.94 -17.89
N PHE A 376 -13.24 -23.16 -18.93
CA PHE A 376 -12.52 -21.92 -19.23
C PHE A 376 -12.58 -20.91 -18.06
N ALA A 377 -13.77 -20.70 -17.49
CA ALA A 377 -13.97 -19.72 -16.43
C ALA A 377 -13.31 -20.13 -15.10
N ILE A 378 -13.30 -21.42 -14.75
CA ILE A 378 -12.67 -21.93 -13.52
C ILE A 378 -11.14 -21.90 -13.66
N GLU A 379 -10.57 -22.25 -14.81
CA GLU A 379 -9.14 -22.06 -15.08
C GLU A 379 -8.75 -20.59 -14.98
N THR A 380 -9.53 -19.71 -15.61
CA THR A 380 -9.32 -18.26 -15.54
C THR A 380 -9.39 -17.75 -14.10
N LEU A 381 -10.43 -18.14 -13.35
CA LEU A 381 -10.57 -17.78 -11.94
C LEU A 381 -9.38 -18.25 -11.11
N THR A 382 -8.88 -19.46 -11.37
CA THR A 382 -7.71 -20.04 -10.69
C THR A 382 -6.46 -19.21 -10.93
N MET A 383 -6.20 -18.82 -12.18
CA MET A 383 -5.07 -17.96 -12.54
C MET A 383 -5.18 -16.57 -11.89
N LEU A 384 -6.38 -15.99 -11.86
CA LEU A 384 -6.63 -14.66 -11.28
C LEU A 384 -6.58 -14.66 -9.74
N LEU A 385 -6.84 -15.80 -9.11
CA LEU A 385 -6.76 -15.98 -7.65
C LEU A 385 -5.30 -16.06 -7.15
N ALA A 386 -4.39 -16.59 -7.97
CA ALA A 386 -3.03 -16.95 -7.57
C ALA A 386 -2.22 -15.83 -6.88
N PRO A 387 -2.29 -14.55 -7.29
CA PRO A 387 -1.57 -13.48 -6.58
C PRO A 387 -2.02 -13.30 -5.12
N VAL A 388 -3.29 -13.61 -4.82
CA VAL A 388 -3.88 -13.42 -3.50
C VAL A 388 -3.84 -14.70 -2.67
N ALA A 389 -4.21 -15.84 -3.25
CA ALA A 389 -4.26 -17.14 -2.58
C ALA A 389 -3.49 -18.21 -3.38
N PRO A 390 -2.15 -18.17 -3.39
CA PRO A 390 -1.34 -18.99 -4.28
C PRO A 390 -1.42 -20.50 -3.98
N HIS A 391 -1.55 -20.90 -2.71
CA HIS A 391 -1.48 -22.32 -2.34
C HIS A 391 -2.71 -23.08 -2.84
N ILE A 392 -3.90 -22.52 -2.62
CA ILE A 392 -5.15 -23.11 -3.08
C ILE A 392 -5.30 -22.99 -4.59
N ALA A 393 -4.77 -21.91 -5.20
CA ALA A 393 -4.77 -21.76 -6.64
C ALA A 393 -3.89 -22.82 -7.33
N GLU A 394 -2.72 -23.15 -6.79
CA GLU A 394 -1.89 -24.26 -7.30
C GLU A 394 -2.61 -25.60 -7.19
N GLU A 395 -3.25 -25.90 -6.06
CA GLU A 395 -4.01 -27.15 -5.89
C GLU A 395 -5.21 -27.21 -6.86
N MET A 396 -5.93 -26.10 -7.04
CA MET A 396 -7.01 -25.99 -8.02
C MET A 396 -6.48 -26.21 -9.45
N TRP A 397 -5.31 -25.65 -9.78
CA TRP A 397 -4.68 -25.81 -11.09
C TRP A 397 -4.33 -27.27 -11.37
N HIS A 398 -3.78 -27.96 -10.36
CA HIS A 398 -3.51 -29.40 -10.44
C HIS A 398 -4.79 -30.22 -10.59
N ASN A 399 -5.83 -29.96 -9.79
CA ASN A 399 -7.12 -30.64 -9.88
C ASN A 399 -7.78 -30.50 -11.27
N LEU A 400 -7.57 -29.35 -11.93
CA LEU A 400 -8.05 -29.13 -13.29
C LEU A 400 -7.26 -29.94 -14.34
N GLY A 401 -6.21 -30.67 -13.95
CA GLY A 401 -5.43 -31.56 -14.80
C GLY A 401 -4.24 -30.90 -15.48
N HIS A 402 -3.71 -29.81 -14.92
CA HIS A 402 -2.46 -29.20 -15.37
C HIS A 402 -1.25 -29.80 -14.64
N ASP A 403 -0.19 -30.06 -15.39
CA ASP A 403 1.02 -30.74 -14.90
C ASP A 403 2.17 -29.77 -14.55
N ASN A 404 2.00 -28.47 -14.83
CA ASN A 404 2.99 -27.42 -14.54
C ASN A 404 2.57 -26.58 -13.33
N MET A 405 3.54 -25.89 -12.71
CA MET A 405 3.25 -24.91 -11.67
C MET A 405 2.53 -23.70 -12.25
N LEU A 406 1.40 -23.33 -11.65
CA LEU A 406 0.67 -22.11 -11.99
C LEU A 406 1.54 -20.86 -11.84
N ALA A 407 2.45 -20.84 -10.86
CA ALA A 407 3.40 -19.74 -10.66
C ALA A 407 4.31 -19.46 -11.87
N THR A 408 4.44 -20.42 -12.80
CA THR A 408 5.22 -20.28 -14.04
C THR A 408 4.35 -20.01 -15.28
N ALA A 409 3.02 -20.06 -15.13
CA ALA A 409 2.10 -19.79 -16.22
C ALA A 409 2.06 -18.28 -16.54
N ALA A 410 1.81 -17.96 -17.81
CA ALA A 410 1.59 -16.58 -18.22
C ALA A 410 0.28 -16.04 -17.61
N TRP A 411 0.28 -14.77 -17.23
CA TRP A 411 -0.94 -14.08 -16.82
C TRP A 411 -1.99 -14.10 -17.96
N PRO A 412 -3.28 -14.39 -17.69
CA PRO A 412 -4.28 -14.48 -18.74
C PRO A 412 -4.51 -13.10 -19.38
N VAL A 413 -4.73 -13.08 -20.70
CA VAL A 413 -4.99 -11.84 -21.46
C VAL A 413 -6.44 -11.84 -21.94
N ALA A 414 -7.15 -10.74 -21.68
CA ALA A 414 -8.53 -10.58 -22.12
C ALA A 414 -8.58 -10.41 -23.66
N ASP A 415 -9.48 -11.12 -24.33
CA ASP A 415 -9.78 -10.87 -25.74
C ASP A 415 -10.61 -9.59 -25.85
N PRO A 416 -10.14 -8.54 -26.54
CA PRO A 416 -10.90 -7.30 -26.72
C PRO A 416 -12.28 -7.50 -27.34
N ALA A 417 -12.47 -8.52 -28.19
CA ALA A 417 -13.77 -8.83 -28.78
C ALA A 417 -14.79 -9.31 -27.74
N MET A 418 -14.32 -9.93 -26.65
CA MET A 418 -15.17 -10.43 -25.55
C MET A 418 -15.51 -9.34 -24.52
N LEU A 419 -14.84 -8.19 -24.60
CA LEU A 419 -15.13 -7.01 -23.77
C LEU A 419 -16.20 -6.10 -24.40
N ALA A 420 -16.43 -6.23 -25.71
CA ALA A 420 -17.46 -5.49 -26.41
C ALA A 420 -18.85 -5.90 -25.87
N GLU A 421 -19.61 -4.91 -25.45
CA GLU A 421 -21.04 -5.09 -25.16
C GLU A 421 -21.80 -4.51 -26.34
N ASP A 422 -22.47 -5.37 -27.10
CA ASP A 422 -23.32 -4.93 -28.22
C ASP A 422 -24.58 -4.22 -27.72
N THR A 423 -24.94 -4.42 -26.44
CA THR A 423 -26.10 -3.85 -25.76
C THR A 423 -25.74 -3.32 -24.37
N VAL A 424 -26.30 -2.18 -23.98
CA VAL A 424 -26.14 -1.53 -22.68
C VAL A 424 -27.49 -1.32 -22.01
N GLU A 425 -27.57 -1.62 -20.71
CA GLU A 425 -28.73 -1.29 -19.86
C GLU A 425 -28.68 0.19 -19.49
N ILE A 426 -29.64 0.97 -19.95
CA ILE A 426 -29.71 2.41 -19.71
C ILE A 426 -30.85 2.71 -18.74
N GLY A 427 -30.49 3.28 -17.59
CA GLY A 427 -31.47 3.75 -16.61
C GLY A 427 -32.32 4.89 -17.19
N VAL A 428 -33.63 4.78 -17.06
CA VAL A 428 -34.59 5.79 -17.51
C VAL A 428 -35.18 6.52 -16.31
N GLN A 429 -34.97 7.83 -16.26
CA GLN A 429 -35.39 8.72 -15.19
C GLN A 429 -36.56 9.60 -15.64
N VAL A 430 -37.39 9.98 -14.67
CA VAL A 430 -38.39 11.05 -14.82
C VAL A 430 -38.12 12.10 -13.76
N ASN A 431 -37.85 13.35 -14.18
CA ASN A 431 -37.44 14.46 -13.31
C ASN A 431 -36.30 14.07 -12.34
N GLY A 432 -35.30 13.35 -12.86
CA GLY A 432 -34.09 12.96 -12.11
C GLY A 432 -34.24 11.75 -11.18
N LYS A 433 -35.40 11.09 -11.12
CA LYS A 433 -35.61 9.86 -10.34
C LYS A 433 -35.72 8.65 -11.26
N LEU A 434 -35.01 7.56 -10.95
CA LEU A 434 -35.05 6.31 -11.73
C LEU A 434 -36.47 5.70 -11.72
N ARG A 435 -36.95 5.32 -12.91
CA ARG A 435 -38.30 4.77 -13.13
C ARG A 435 -38.32 3.47 -13.89
N ASP A 436 -37.34 3.24 -14.74
CA ASP A 436 -37.20 1.98 -15.47
C ASP A 436 -35.76 1.81 -15.94
N THR A 437 -35.48 0.67 -16.57
CA THR A 437 -34.22 0.43 -17.31
C THR A 437 -34.57 -0.16 -18.66
N VAL A 438 -33.88 0.29 -19.72
CA VAL A 438 -34.08 -0.23 -21.08
C VAL A 438 -32.77 -0.79 -21.64
N SER A 439 -32.85 -1.94 -22.29
CA SER A 439 -31.74 -2.56 -22.99
C SER A 439 -31.65 -1.99 -24.41
N LEU A 440 -30.53 -1.36 -24.75
CA LEU A 440 -30.32 -0.72 -26.06
C LEU A 440 -28.99 -1.12 -26.66
N ALA A 441 -28.89 -1.15 -28.00
CA ALA A 441 -27.61 -1.32 -28.66
C ALA A 441 -26.60 -0.29 -28.14
N ARG A 442 -25.35 -0.70 -27.90
CA ARG A 442 -24.30 0.22 -27.50
C ARG A 442 -24.13 1.25 -28.60
N ASP A 443 -24.04 2.50 -28.19
CA ASP A 443 -24.01 3.65 -29.07
C ASP A 443 -25.25 3.86 -29.95
N ALA A 444 -26.41 3.33 -29.54
CA ALA A 444 -27.69 3.57 -30.20
C ALA A 444 -27.94 5.06 -30.48
N ASP A 445 -28.56 5.32 -31.64
CA ASP A 445 -28.95 6.66 -32.05
C ASP A 445 -29.82 7.33 -30.97
N GLU A 446 -29.65 8.64 -30.80
CA GLU A 446 -30.33 9.39 -29.75
C GLU A 446 -31.87 9.28 -29.88
N ASN A 447 -32.39 9.17 -31.10
CA ASN A 447 -33.84 9.04 -31.32
C ASN A 447 -34.34 7.64 -30.96
N VAL A 448 -33.55 6.60 -31.20
CA VAL A 448 -33.85 5.23 -30.78
C VAL A 448 -33.90 5.15 -29.26
N ALA A 449 -32.93 5.77 -28.58
CA ALA A 449 -32.90 5.85 -27.13
C ALA A 449 -34.11 6.61 -26.55
N LYS A 450 -34.48 7.75 -27.16
CA LYS A 450 -35.68 8.52 -26.77
C LYS A 450 -36.96 7.71 -26.95
N ALA A 451 -37.11 7.02 -28.08
CA ALA A 451 -38.29 6.20 -28.35
C ALA A 451 -38.43 5.08 -27.31
N ALA A 452 -37.35 4.31 -27.07
CA ALA A 452 -37.37 3.25 -26.08
C ALA A 452 -37.69 3.74 -24.65
N ALA A 453 -37.18 4.92 -24.26
CA ALA A 453 -37.52 5.52 -22.98
C ALA A 453 -38.99 5.93 -22.86
N LEU A 454 -39.64 6.35 -23.94
CA LEU A 454 -41.07 6.71 -23.93
C LEU A 454 -41.98 5.49 -24.03
N GLU A 455 -41.49 4.38 -24.56
CA GLU A 455 -42.20 3.10 -24.65
C GLU A 455 -42.10 2.28 -23.35
N SER A 456 -41.17 2.64 -22.45
CA SER A 456 -41.02 2.01 -21.14
C SER A 456 -42.28 2.18 -20.28
N ALA A 457 -42.78 1.06 -19.73
CA ALA A 457 -43.95 1.04 -18.87
C ALA A 457 -43.78 1.93 -17.62
N GLY A 458 -42.56 1.97 -17.06
CA GLY A 458 -42.23 2.84 -15.93
C GLY A 458 -42.36 4.32 -16.26
N VAL A 459 -41.98 4.74 -17.47
CA VAL A 459 -42.10 6.15 -17.90
C VAL A 459 -43.53 6.50 -18.29
N ILE A 460 -44.22 5.64 -19.04
CA ILE A 460 -45.63 5.85 -19.46
C ILE A 460 -46.51 6.12 -18.23
N ARG A 461 -46.35 5.32 -17.17
CA ARG A 461 -47.09 5.48 -15.92
C ARG A 461 -46.86 6.83 -15.25
N TYR A 462 -45.67 7.39 -15.35
CA TYR A 462 -45.31 8.66 -14.71
C TYR A 462 -45.61 9.88 -15.59
N LEU A 463 -45.73 9.70 -16.90
CA LEU A 463 -46.17 10.76 -17.80
C LEU A 463 -47.67 11.05 -17.67
N ASP A 464 -48.50 10.06 -17.33
CA ASP A 464 -49.95 10.21 -17.06
C ASP A 464 -50.68 11.05 -18.14
N GLY A 465 -50.34 10.82 -19.42
CA GLY A 465 -50.90 11.55 -20.57
C GLY A 465 -50.25 12.90 -20.87
N ALA A 466 -49.32 13.40 -20.05
CA ALA A 466 -48.54 14.61 -20.34
C ALA A 466 -47.44 14.34 -21.37
N SER A 467 -47.15 15.34 -22.20
CA SER A 467 -46.03 15.30 -23.13
C SER A 467 -44.73 15.77 -22.45
N PRO A 468 -43.59 15.09 -22.66
CA PRO A 468 -42.30 15.54 -22.13
C PRO A 468 -41.94 16.94 -22.64
N LYS A 469 -41.47 17.83 -21.76
CA LYS A 469 -40.89 19.12 -22.14
C LYS A 469 -39.51 18.97 -22.77
N LYS A 470 -38.72 18.03 -22.27
CA LYS A 470 -37.36 17.77 -22.75
C LYS A 470 -36.95 16.33 -22.42
N ILE A 471 -36.21 15.69 -23.32
CA ILE A 471 -35.57 14.40 -23.05
C ILE A 471 -34.07 14.60 -23.19
N ILE A 472 -33.32 14.26 -22.15
CA ILE A 472 -31.87 14.38 -22.09
C ILE A 472 -31.29 12.97 -22.15
N VAL A 473 -30.56 12.68 -23.22
CA VAL A 473 -29.86 11.41 -23.38
C VAL A 473 -28.39 11.63 -23.09
N VAL A 474 -27.88 10.96 -22.06
CA VAL A 474 -26.44 10.79 -21.86
C VAL A 474 -26.09 9.42 -22.41
N LYS A 475 -25.42 9.41 -23.55
CA LYS A 475 -25.12 8.21 -24.35
C LYS A 475 -24.55 7.08 -23.48
N ASN A 476 -25.10 5.88 -23.63
CA ASN A 476 -24.75 4.64 -22.91
C ASN A 476 -24.85 4.71 -21.37
N ARG A 477 -25.49 5.74 -20.79
CA ARG A 477 -25.48 5.94 -19.33
C ARG A 477 -26.86 6.19 -18.74
N ILE A 478 -27.58 7.21 -19.21
CA ILE A 478 -28.88 7.56 -18.62
C ILE A 478 -29.75 8.33 -19.59
N ILE A 479 -31.07 8.12 -19.53
CA ILE A 479 -32.06 8.91 -20.25
C ILE A 479 -32.96 9.59 -19.21
N ASN A 480 -33.03 10.92 -19.22
CA ASN A 480 -33.86 11.67 -18.28
C ASN A 480 -34.99 12.39 -19.03
N VAL A 481 -36.22 12.02 -18.71
CA VAL A 481 -37.46 12.59 -19.24
C VAL A 481 -37.93 13.69 -18.29
N VAL A 482 -38.00 14.92 -18.79
CA VAL A 482 -38.43 16.09 -18.04
C VAL A 482 -39.88 16.41 -18.41
N ILE A 483 -40.76 16.47 -17.39
CA ILE A 483 -42.20 16.74 -17.54
C ILE A 483 -42.53 18.20 -17.24
#